data_AF-A0A830D9C3-F1
#
_entry.id   AF-A0A830D9C3-F1
#
_cell.length_a   1.000
_cell.length_b   1.000
_cell.length_c   1.000
_cell.angle_alpha   90.00
_cell.angle_beta   90.00
_cell.angle_gamma   90.00
#
_symmetry.space_group_name_H-M   'P 1'
#
loop_
_entity.id
_entity.type
_entity.pdbx_description
1 polymer ?
#
loop_
_entity_poly.entity_id
_entity_poly.type
_entity_poly.pdbx_seq_one_letter_code
_entity_poly.pdbx_strand_id
1 'polypeptide(L)'
;MGPVLSQPINLYIIWYGKWETKNQPIIRDFITSLSSPTSSSKHPSVRDWWHTVTLYTDQTNSRITDTINLSNEFNDPTYSQGKSLTRLSMQHVIKNAVTPPNRGALPLDYTNGLYLVLTSRDVMVQDFCGGSVCGFHYFTFPSIVGATVPYAWVGDSGTQCPACARVPVRVGQEPGPQAAAGLRVRPAKRGRGDRRDDQRDRARAGGGGQRPAGERVVRRRGPHGACRNRRSV
;
A
#
# COMPACT_ATOMS: atom_id res chain seq x y z
N MET A 1 -7.08 3.29 17.86
CA MET A 1 -7.56 2.12 17.09
C MET A 1 -8.81 2.56 16.36
N GLY A 2 -8.91 2.32 15.06
CA GLY A 2 -10.08 2.72 14.26
C GLY A 2 -11.22 1.70 14.36
N PRO A 3 -12.40 2.01 13.78
CA PRO A 3 -13.50 1.06 13.65
C PRO A 3 -13.09 -0.16 12.82
N VAL A 4 -13.69 -1.32 13.13
CA VAL A 4 -13.52 -2.56 12.37
C VAL A 4 -14.78 -2.91 11.58
N LEU A 5 -14.65 -3.80 10.59
CA LEU A 5 -15.79 -4.30 9.81
C LEU A 5 -16.56 -5.34 10.64
N SER A 6 -17.46 -4.87 11.51
CA SER A 6 -18.19 -5.72 12.47
C SER A 6 -19.53 -6.25 11.96
N GLN A 7 -20.08 -5.63 10.92
CA GLN A 7 -21.30 -6.08 10.25
C GLN A 7 -20.98 -7.05 9.11
N PRO A 8 -21.91 -7.94 8.72
CA PRO A 8 -21.75 -8.79 7.55
C PRO A 8 -21.33 -7.98 6.32
N ILE A 9 -20.26 -8.40 5.65
CA ILE A 9 -19.65 -7.64 4.54
C ILE A 9 -20.24 -8.12 3.21
N ASN A 10 -20.65 -7.17 2.36
CA ASN A 10 -20.90 -7.40 0.94
C ASN A 10 -19.63 -7.04 0.16
N LEU A 11 -18.90 -8.06 -0.31
CA LEU A 11 -17.66 -7.89 -1.04
C LEU A 11 -17.93 -7.79 -2.54
N TYR A 12 -17.54 -6.68 -3.14
CA TYR A 12 -17.66 -6.43 -4.58
C TYR A 12 -16.28 -6.47 -5.23
N ILE A 13 -16.10 -7.30 -6.27
CA ILE A 13 -14.81 -7.42 -6.96
C ILE A 13 -14.78 -6.53 -8.20
N ILE A 14 -13.68 -5.82 -8.39
CA ILE A 14 -13.39 -5.05 -9.61
C ILE A 14 -12.16 -5.65 -10.29
N TRP A 15 -12.38 -6.34 -11.41
CA TRP A 15 -11.34 -6.91 -12.26
C TRP A 15 -10.81 -5.86 -13.22
N TYR A 16 -9.65 -5.26 -12.89
CA TYR A 16 -9.05 -4.20 -13.69
C TYR A 16 -8.00 -4.72 -14.67
N GLY A 17 -8.28 -4.55 -15.96
CA GLY A 17 -7.47 -5.02 -17.09
C GLY A 17 -7.79 -6.45 -17.54
N LYS A 18 -6.89 -7.05 -18.30
CA LYS A 18 -7.11 -8.34 -18.97
C LYS A 18 -6.78 -9.51 -18.04
N TRP A 19 -7.81 -9.99 -17.34
CA TRP A 19 -7.72 -11.18 -16.50
C TRP A 19 -7.86 -12.47 -17.30
N GLU A 20 -7.04 -13.47 -16.95
CA GLU A 20 -7.24 -14.83 -17.45
C GLU A 20 -8.45 -15.46 -16.77
N THR A 21 -9.30 -16.10 -17.57
CA THR A 21 -10.52 -16.77 -17.11
C THR A 21 -10.27 -17.84 -16.05
N LYS A 22 -9.09 -18.48 -16.05
CA LYS A 22 -8.71 -19.49 -15.06
C LYS A 22 -8.38 -18.94 -13.66
N ASN A 23 -8.02 -17.66 -13.54
CA ASN A 23 -7.59 -17.08 -12.26
C ASN A 23 -8.77 -16.57 -11.42
N GLN A 24 -9.83 -16.06 -12.08
CA GLN A 24 -10.97 -15.50 -11.37
C GLN A 24 -11.69 -16.54 -10.49
N PRO A 25 -11.98 -17.78 -10.94
CA PRO A 25 -12.60 -18.80 -10.08
C PRO A 25 -11.80 -19.11 -8.82
N ILE A 26 -10.46 -19.20 -8.92
CA ILE A 26 -9.60 -19.46 -7.75
C ILE A 26 -9.76 -18.37 -6.67
N ILE A 27 -9.85 -17.12 -7.09
CA ILE A 27 -10.02 -15.98 -6.18
C ILE A 27 -11.44 -15.97 -5.59
N ARG A 28 -12.47 -16.27 -6.39
CA ARG A 28 -13.84 -16.42 -5.90
C ARG A 28 -13.93 -17.52 -4.85
N ASP A 29 -13.36 -18.69 -5.13
CA ASP A 29 -13.32 -19.83 -4.23
C ASP A 29 -12.58 -19.49 -2.92
N PHE A 30 -11.47 -18.75 -3.01
CA PHE A 30 -10.78 -18.27 -1.81
C PHE A 30 -11.67 -17.35 -0.98
N ILE A 31 -12.35 -16.38 -1.59
CA ILE A 31 -13.22 -15.44 -0.87
C ILE A 31 -14.40 -16.16 -0.22
N THR A 32 -15.07 -17.06 -0.95
CA THR A 32 -16.20 -17.83 -0.40
C THR A 32 -15.76 -18.80 0.70
N SER A 33 -14.50 -19.26 0.67
CA SER A 33 -13.93 -20.10 1.74
C SER A 33 -13.77 -19.38 3.09
N LEU A 34 -13.77 -18.04 3.14
CA LEU A 34 -13.69 -17.26 4.38
C LEU A 34 -14.95 -17.42 5.27
N SER A 35 -16.10 -17.69 4.65
CA SER A 35 -17.40 -17.85 5.33
C SER A 35 -18.04 -19.22 5.12
N SER A 36 -17.24 -20.20 4.66
CA SER A 36 -17.70 -21.57 4.54
C SER A 36 -18.04 -22.19 5.91
N PRO A 37 -19.04 -23.09 5.98
CA PRO A 37 -19.36 -23.82 7.21
C PRO A 37 -18.12 -24.56 7.75
N THR A 38 -17.93 -24.56 9.07
CA THR A 38 -16.80 -25.26 9.70
C THR A 38 -16.84 -26.77 9.47
N SER A 39 -18.03 -27.35 9.30
CA SER A 39 -18.22 -28.78 9.02
C SER A 39 -17.82 -29.22 7.61
N SER A 40 -17.61 -28.29 6.67
CA SER A 40 -17.35 -28.63 5.26
C SER A 40 -15.87 -28.65 4.87
N SER A 41 -14.95 -28.38 5.81
CA SER A 41 -13.52 -28.26 5.52
C SER A 41 -12.64 -29.04 6.49
N LYS A 42 -11.56 -29.63 5.96
CA LYS A 42 -10.52 -30.26 6.78
C LYS A 42 -9.67 -29.16 7.41
N HIS A 43 -9.35 -29.31 8.69
CA HIS A 43 -8.51 -28.36 9.40
C HIS A 43 -7.01 -28.60 9.10
N PRO A 44 -6.21 -27.52 9.02
CA PRO A 44 -6.61 -26.12 9.05
C PRO A 44 -7.10 -25.60 7.69
N SER A 45 -8.03 -24.65 7.72
CA SER A 45 -8.70 -24.06 6.56
C SER A 45 -8.59 -22.53 6.52
N VAL A 46 -8.93 -21.93 5.37
CA VAL A 46 -9.05 -20.47 5.22
C VAL A 46 -10.10 -19.90 6.18
N ARG A 47 -11.18 -20.65 6.44
CA ARG A 47 -12.19 -20.32 7.46
C ARG A 47 -11.59 -20.26 8.86
N ASP A 48 -10.75 -21.21 9.26
CA ASP A 48 -10.12 -21.21 10.58
C ASP A 48 -9.17 -20.02 10.75
N TRP A 49 -8.44 -19.70 9.69
CA TRP A 49 -7.61 -18.51 9.65
C TRP A 49 -8.46 -17.24 9.80
N TRP A 50 -9.56 -17.12 9.04
CA TRP A 50 -10.47 -15.96 9.17
C TRP A 50 -11.12 -15.89 10.56
N HIS A 51 -11.50 -17.02 11.15
CA HIS A 51 -12.02 -17.08 12.52
C HIS A 51 -10.99 -16.55 13.53
N THR A 52 -9.70 -16.73 13.29
CA THR A 52 -8.66 -16.11 14.14
C THR A 52 -8.69 -14.57 14.01
N VAL A 53 -8.98 -14.05 12.82
CA VAL A 53 -9.12 -12.61 12.57
C VAL A 53 -10.34 -12.02 13.31
N THR A 54 -11.42 -12.78 13.52
CA THR A 54 -12.60 -12.31 14.27
C THR A 54 -12.34 -12.09 15.76
N LEU A 55 -11.19 -12.52 16.27
CA LEU A 55 -10.76 -12.24 17.64
C LEU A 55 -10.30 -10.79 17.85
N TYR A 56 -10.00 -10.06 16.78
CA TYR A 56 -9.64 -8.64 16.87
C TYR A 56 -10.88 -7.75 17.06
N THR A 57 -10.73 -6.72 17.89
CA THR A 57 -11.80 -5.77 18.21
C THR A 57 -11.37 -4.32 17.98
N ASP A 58 -12.36 -3.44 17.79
CA ASP A 58 -12.16 -1.99 17.90
C ASP A 58 -12.22 -1.51 19.36
N GLN A 59 -12.23 -0.18 19.55
CA GLN A 59 -12.30 0.46 20.87
C GLN A 59 -13.66 0.30 21.56
N THR A 60 -14.70 -0.12 20.83
CA THR A 60 -16.04 -0.40 21.35
C THR A 60 -16.23 -1.86 21.72
N ASN A 61 -15.18 -2.69 21.61
CA ASN A 61 -15.22 -4.15 21.72
C ASN A 61 -16.06 -4.84 20.61
N SER A 62 -16.36 -4.14 19.52
CA SER A 62 -16.97 -4.76 18.35
C SER A 62 -15.92 -5.63 17.64
N ARG A 63 -16.26 -6.89 17.35
CA ARG A 63 -15.39 -7.86 16.68
C ARG A 63 -15.50 -7.73 15.17
N ILE A 64 -14.45 -8.13 14.45
CA ILE A 64 -14.52 -8.32 12.99
C ILE A 64 -15.56 -9.41 12.68
N THR A 65 -16.39 -9.19 11.66
CA THR A 65 -17.39 -10.17 11.22
C THR A 65 -16.74 -11.45 10.69
N ASP A 66 -17.41 -12.57 10.90
CA ASP A 66 -17.07 -13.84 10.29
C ASP A 66 -17.80 -14.05 8.95
N THR A 67 -18.67 -13.11 8.55
CA THR A 67 -19.56 -13.25 7.40
C THR A 67 -19.15 -12.30 6.28
N ILE A 68 -18.66 -12.87 5.19
CA ILE A 68 -18.28 -12.20 3.95
C ILE A 68 -19.11 -12.83 2.83
N ASN A 69 -19.98 -12.02 2.23
CA ASN A 69 -20.77 -12.39 1.07
C ASN A 69 -20.07 -11.88 -0.18
N LEU A 70 -19.69 -12.79 -1.09
CA LEU A 70 -19.29 -12.38 -2.43
C LEU A 70 -20.53 -11.92 -3.19
N SER A 71 -20.64 -10.62 -3.44
CA SER A 71 -21.79 -9.99 -4.09
C SER A 71 -21.57 -9.91 -5.61
N ASN A 72 -21.61 -8.71 -6.20
CA ASN A 72 -21.45 -8.51 -7.63
C ASN A 72 -20.00 -8.21 -8.02
N GLU A 73 -19.70 -8.40 -9.30
CA GLU A 73 -18.37 -8.17 -9.86
C GLU A 73 -18.43 -7.27 -11.10
N PHE A 74 -17.43 -6.43 -11.27
CA PHE A 74 -17.26 -5.54 -12.41
C PHE A 74 -15.98 -5.88 -13.18
N ASN A 75 -16.05 -5.88 -14.51
CA ASN A 75 -14.90 -6.14 -15.37
C ASN A 75 -14.55 -4.87 -16.16
N ASP A 76 -13.30 -4.45 -16.07
CA ASP A 76 -12.76 -3.29 -16.79
C ASP A 76 -11.58 -3.72 -17.68
N PRO A 77 -11.84 -4.47 -18.78
CA PRO A 77 -10.79 -4.97 -19.65
C PRO A 77 -10.19 -3.88 -20.56
N THR A 78 -10.80 -2.69 -20.60
CA THR A 78 -10.39 -1.56 -21.44
C THR A 78 -9.43 -0.62 -20.73
N TYR A 79 -9.13 -0.87 -19.45
CA TYR A 79 -8.23 -0.04 -18.63
C TYR A 79 -8.74 1.41 -18.54
N SER A 80 -9.92 1.62 -17.96
CA SER A 80 -10.56 2.95 -17.89
C SER A 80 -9.70 4.09 -17.35
N GLN A 81 -8.66 3.79 -16.58
CA GLN A 81 -7.69 4.73 -16.00
C GLN A 81 -6.25 4.51 -16.52
N GLY A 82 -6.09 3.79 -17.63
CA GLY A 82 -4.80 3.41 -18.20
C GLY A 82 -4.09 2.28 -17.45
N LYS A 83 -2.89 1.92 -17.90
CA LYS A 83 -2.10 0.81 -17.32
C LYS A 83 -1.16 1.22 -16.19
N SER A 84 -1.07 2.52 -15.87
CA SER A 84 -0.25 3.04 -14.78
C SER A 84 -1.16 3.73 -13.78
N LEU A 85 -1.38 3.10 -12.62
CA LEU A 85 -2.27 3.60 -11.58
C LEU A 85 -1.50 4.21 -10.42
N THR A 86 -2.14 5.15 -9.75
CA THR A 86 -1.76 5.69 -8.45
C THR A 86 -2.86 5.37 -7.43
N ARG A 87 -2.62 5.64 -6.14
CA ARG A 87 -3.69 5.54 -5.12
C ARG A 87 -4.90 6.44 -5.45
N LEU A 88 -4.67 7.56 -6.12
CA LEU A 88 -5.75 8.45 -6.53
C LEU A 88 -6.53 7.87 -7.72
N SER A 89 -5.85 7.40 -8.77
CA SER A 89 -6.55 6.81 -9.92
C SER A 89 -7.27 5.51 -9.56
N MET A 90 -6.84 4.79 -8.50
CA MET A 90 -7.56 3.65 -7.94
C MET A 90 -8.99 4.03 -7.51
N GLN A 91 -9.18 5.22 -6.93
CA GLN A 91 -10.51 5.68 -6.56
C GLN A 91 -11.37 6.01 -7.80
N HIS A 92 -10.75 6.44 -8.90
CA HIS A 92 -11.45 6.61 -10.18
C HIS A 92 -11.82 5.27 -10.83
N VAL A 93 -11.03 4.20 -10.65
CA VAL A 93 -11.41 2.84 -11.05
C VAL A 93 -12.68 2.40 -10.30
N ILE A 94 -12.74 2.63 -8.99
CA ILE A 94 -13.93 2.34 -8.18
C ILE A 94 -15.12 3.18 -8.64
N LYS A 95 -14.91 4.49 -8.85
CA LYS A 95 -15.93 5.39 -9.40
C LYS A 95 -16.50 4.85 -10.71
N ASN A 96 -15.65 4.46 -11.65
CA ASN A 96 -16.08 3.87 -12.91
C ASN A 96 -16.92 2.61 -12.69
N ALA A 97 -16.50 1.72 -11.78
CA ALA A 97 -17.23 0.49 -11.49
C ALA A 97 -18.61 0.70 -10.86
N VAL A 98 -18.85 1.80 -10.15
CA VAL A 98 -20.14 2.09 -9.48
C VAL A 98 -21.02 3.11 -10.21
N THR A 99 -20.56 3.71 -11.31
CA THR A 99 -21.28 4.77 -12.01
C THR A 99 -22.08 4.23 -13.21
N PRO A 100 -23.43 4.33 -13.22
CA PRO A 100 -24.23 4.08 -14.42
C PRO A 100 -23.90 5.08 -15.54
N PRO A 101 -24.03 4.73 -16.84
CA PRO A 101 -24.68 3.53 -17.38
C PRO A 101 -23.71 2.38 -17.66
N ASN A 102 -22.56 2.32 -16.98
CA ASN A 102 -21.59 1.25 -17.22
C ASN A 102 -22.25 -0.12 -17.05
N ARG A 103 -22.09 -0.98 -18.06
CA ARG A 103 -22.71 -2.31 -18.06
C ARG A 103 -22.17 -3.11 -16.87
N GLY A 104 -23.08 -3.56 -16.01
CA GLY A 104 -22.72 -4.29 -14.79
C GLY A 104 -22.21 -3.39 -13.67
N ALA A 105 -22.53 -2.09 -13.69
CA ALA A 105 -22.21 -1.17 -12.60
C ALA A 105 -22.63 -1.77 -11.24
N LEU A 106 -21.71 -1.71 -10.30
CA LEU A 106 -21.91 -2.17 -8.94
C LEU A 106 -22.76 -1.17 -8.17
N PRO A 107 -23.58 -1.61 -7.21
CA PRO A 107 -24.21 -0.68 -6.28
C PRO A 107 -23.12 0.07 -5.50
N LEU A 108 -23.36 1.33 -5.14
CA LEU A 108 -22.54 2.07 -4.18
C LEU A 108 -23.05 1.79 -2.76
N ASP A 109 -22.60 0.67 -2.17
CA ASP A 109 -22.98 0.21 -0.84
C ASP A 109 -22.07 0.83 0.22
N TYR A 110 -22.54 1.92 0.83
CA TYR A 110 -21.86 2.62 1.92
C TYR A 110 -22.20 2.09 3.31
N THR A 111 -23.04 1.05 3.40
CA THR A 111 -23.45 0.48 4.69
C THR A 111 -22.56 -0.70 5.07
N ASN A 112 -22.45 -1.68 4.17
CA ASN A 112 -21.78 -2.95 4.41
C ASN A 112 -20.85 -3.34 3.24
N GLY A 113 -20.67 -2.44 2.26
CA GLY A 113 -19.90 -2.71 1.06
C GLY A 113 -18.40 -2.61 1.28
N LEU A 114 -17.66 -3.59 0.74
CA LEU A 114 -16.21 -3.57 0.61
C LEU A 114 -15.83 -3.81 -0.85
N TYR A 115 -15.06 -2.90 -1.44
CA TYR A 115 -14.63 -3.01 -2.83
C TYR A 115 -13.22 -3.57 -2.92
N LEU A 116 -13.06 -4.70 -3.62
CA LEU A 116 -11.77 -5.34 -3.85
C LEU A 116 -11.34 -5.11 -5.30
N VAL A 117 -10.35 -4.24 -5.50
CA VAL A 117 -9.78 -3.98 -6.82
C VAL A 117 -8.62 -4.93 -7.08
N LEU A 118 -8.72 -5.72 -8.15
CA LEU A 118 -7.73 -6.71 -8.54
C LEU A 118 -7.18 -6.32 -9.92
N THR A 119 -5.91 -5.93 -9.96
CA THR A 119 -5.27 -5.52 -11.22
C THR A 119 -4.57 -6.69 -11.89
N SER A 120 -4.77 -6.83 -13.19
CA SER A 120 -4.09 -7.81 -14.04
C SER A 120 -2.58 -7.56 -14.15
N ARG A 121 -1.82 -8.58 -14.57
CA ARG A 121 -0.34 -8.60 -14.63
C ARG A 121 0.32 -7.45 -15.39
N ASP A 122 -0.40 -6.84 -16.33
CA ASP A 122 0.13 -5.80 -17.22
C ASP A 122 -0.23 -4.38 -16.77
N VAL A 123 -0.71 -4.24 -15.53
CA VAL A 123 -0.97 -2.96 -14.86
C VAL A 123 0.14 -2.68 -13.86
N MET A 124 0.74 -1.50 -13.98
CA MET A 124 1.70 -0.96 -13.03
C MET A 124 0.95 -0.09 -12.01
N VAL A 125 1.26 -0.25 -10.73
CA VAL A 125 0.72 0.62 -9.68
C VAL A 125 1.88 1.29 -8.95
N GLN A 126 1.75 2.58 -8.69
CA GLN A 126 2.77 3.36 -7.98
C GLN A 126 3.13 2.71 -6.63
N ASP A 127 4.43 2.63 -6.36
CA ASP A 127 5.03 2.00 -5.17
C ASP A 127 4.76 0.50 -5.02
N PHE A 128 4.17 -0.14 -6.03
CA PHE A 128 4.06 -1.59 -6.05
C PHE A 128 5.45 -2.20 -6.00
N CYS A 129 5.71 -3.00 -4.96
CA CYS A 129 6.93 -3.77 -4.78
C CYS A 129 8.22 -2.96 -4.57
N GLY A 130 8.12 -1.64 -4.37
CA GLY A 130 9.20 -0.81 -3.85
C GLY A 130 9.59 -1.11 -2.39
N GLY A 131 8.84 -1.98 -1.70
CA GLY A 131 9.08 -2.33 -0.30
C GLY A 131 8.32 -3.58 0.19
N SER A 132 8.14 -4.60 -0.67
CA SER A 132 7.30 -5.80 -0.40
C SER A 132 5.80 -5.50 -0.20
N VAL A 133 5.31 -4.37 -0.71
CA VAL A 133 3.89 -4.02 -0.71
C VAL A 133 3.22 -4.66 -1.92
N CYS A 134 2.37 -5.64 -1.68
CA CYS A 134 1.65 -6.40 -2.71
C CYS A 134 0.19 -5.93 -2.89
N GLY A 135 -0.22 -4.95 -2.09
CA GLY A 135 -1.57 -4.44 -1.98
C GLY A 135 -1.67 -3.37 -0.91
N PHE A 136 -2.79 -2.67 -0.85
CA PHE A 136 -3.12 -1.75 0.24
C PHE A 136 -4.63 -1.71 0.47
N HIS A 137 -5.07 -1.18 1.60
CA HIS A 137 -6.47 -0.85 1.85
C HIS A 137 -6.60 0.63 2.22
N TYR A 138 -7.73 1.22 1.89
CA TYR A 138 -8.03 2.62 2.18
C TYR A 138 -9.55 2.86 2.12
N PHE A 139 -9.98 4.12 2.21
CA PHE A 139 -11.37 4.52 2.01
C PHE A 139 -11.48 5.48 0.83
N THR A 140 -12.57 5.42 0.09
CA THR A 140 -12.84 6.38 -0.99
C THR A 140 -13.14 7.76 -0.41
N PHE A 141 -12.85 8.80 -1.19
CA PHE A 141 -13.30 10.15 -0.87
C PHE A 141 -14.70 10.40 -1.44
N PRO A 142 -15.64 10.96 -0.64
CA PRO A 142 -16.96 11.35 -1.12
C PRO A 142 -16.92 12.28 -2.32
N SER A 143 -15.91 13.16 -2.41
CA SER A 143 -15.70 14.06 -3.54
C SER A 143 -15.36 13.35 -4.86
N ILE A 144 -14.89 12.09 -4.81
CA ILE A 144 -14.53 11.30 -5.98
C ILE A 144 -15.65 10.32 -6.33
N VAL A 145 -16.01 9.47 -5.37
CA VAL A 145 -16.90 8.31 -5.58
C VAL A 145 -18.36 8.60 -5.19
N GLY A 146 -18.62 9.67 -4.45
CA GLY A 146 -19.96 10.02 -3.94
C GLY A 146 -20.24 9.52 -2.53
N ALA A 147 -19.42 8.61 -2.00
CA ALA A 147 -19.49 8.13 -0.62
C ALA A 147 -18.10 7.73 -0.11
N THR A 148 -17.97 7.62 1.22
CA THR A 148 -16.83 6.97 1.88
C THR A 148 -17.12 5.49 2.02
N VAL A 149 -16.44 4.65 1.24
CA VAL A 149 -16.53 3.20 1.32
C VAL A 149 -15.14 2.59 1.50
N PRO A 150 -14.98 1.53 2.31
CA PRO A 150 -13.72 0.82 2.40
C PRO A 150 -13.41 0.12 1.09
N TYR A 151 -12.14 0.10 0.71
CA TYR A 151 -11.67 -0.70 -0.40
C TYR A 151 -10.28 -1.25 -0.13
N ALA A 152 -9.98 -2.35 -0.80
CA ALA A 152 -8.64 -2.92 -0.86
C ALA A 152 -8.23 -3.06 -2.33
N TRP A 153 -6.93 -2.97 -2.57
CA TRP A 153 -6.33 -3.29 -3.84
C TRP A 153 -5.26 -4.35 -3.66
N VAL A 154 -5.20 -5.30 -4.61
CA VAL A 154 -4.16 -6.31 -4.71
C VAL A 154 -3.62 -6.33 -6.14
N GLY A 155 -2.28 -6.26 -6.25
CA GLY A 155 -1.57 -6.34 -7.52
C GLY A 155 -1.16 -7.76 -7.88
N ASP A 156 -1.03 -8.04 -9.18
CA ASP A 156 -0.44 -9.29 -9.66
C ASP A 156 1.08 -9.29 -9.45
N SER A 157 1.55 -10.17 -8.59
CA SER A 157 2.96 -10.26 -8.19
C SER A 157 3.83 -11.11 -9.13
N GLY A 158 3.22 -11.83 -10.09
CA GLY A 158 3.88 -12.91 -10.84
C GLY A 158 5.07 -12.43 -11.67
N THR A 159 5.00 -11.23 -12.24
CA THR A 159 6.08 -10.66 -13.07
C THR A 159 6.85 -9.55 -12.36
N GLN A 160 6.17 -8.77 -11.51
CA GLN A 160 6.73 -7.53 -10.97
C GLN A 160 7.39 -7.73 -9.60
N CYS A 161 7.06 -8.83 -8.88
CA CYS A 161 7.30 -8.91 -7.44
C CYS A 161 7.54 -10.33 -6.88
N PRO A 162 8.71 -10.96 -7.11
CA PRO A 162 9.00 -12.29 -6.57
C PRO A 162 8.88 -12.37 -5.04
N ALA A 163 9.20 -11.28 -4.31
CA ALA A 163 9.07 -11.22 -2.86
C ALA A 163 7.61 -11.29 -2.36
N CYS A 164 6.64 -10.93 -3.22
CA CYS A 164 5.21 -11.00 -2.95
C CYS A 164 4.62 -12.39 -3.24
N ALA A 165 5.34 -13.25 -3.96
CA ALA A 165 4.93 -14.63 -4.24
C ALA A 165 5.13 -15.52 -3.00
N ARG A 166 4.41 -15.22 -1.92
CA ARG A 166 4.26 -16.12 -0.77
C ARG A 166 2.92 -16.84 -0.91
N VAL A 167 2.99 -18.16 -0.96
CA VAL A 167 1.84 -19.06 -1.06
C VAL A 167 0.91 -18.82 0.14
N PRO A 168 -0.42 -18.73 -0.02
CA PRO A 168 -1.33 -18.81 1.12
C PRO A 168 -1.09 -20.16 1.81
N VAL A 169 -0.76 -20.10 3.09
CA VAL A 169 -0.34 -21.23 3.95
C VAL A 169 -0.92 -22.57 3.47
N ARG A 170 -0.09 -23.38 2.81
CA ARG A 170 -0.31 -24.82 2.72
C ARG A 170 0.31 -25.43 3.95
N VAL A 171 -0.50 -25.99 4.83
CA VAL A 171 0.00 -26.73 5.98
C VAL A 171 0.62 -28.04 5.51
N GLY A 172 1.85 -28.29 5.96
CA GLY A 172 2.59 -29.54 5.69
C GLY A 172 3.89 -29.38 4.91
N GLN A 173 4.31 -28.17 4.54
CA GLN A 173 5.63 -27.95 3.95
C GLN A 173 6.42 -26.97 4.82
N GLU A 174 7.42 -27.51 5.53
CA GLU A 174 8.47 -26.71 6.19
C GLU A 174 8.95 -25.63 5.21
N PRO A 175 9.18 -24.39 5.66
CA PRO A 175 9.80 -23.39 4.82
C PRO A 175 11.17 -23.93 4.39
N GLY A 176 11.27 -24.34 3.12
CA GLY A 176 12.52 -24.80 2.54
C GLY A 176 13.62 -23.77 2.79
N PRO A 177 14.87 -24.20 3.04
CA PRO A 177 15.93 -23.31 3.47
C PRO A 177 16.30 -22.39 2.31
N GLN A 178 15.75 -21.18 2.28
CA GLN A 178 16.23 -20.14 1.39
C GLN A 178 16.83 -19.02 2.21
N ALA A 179 18.16 -19.17 2.29
CA ALA A 179 19.16 -18.12 2.33
C ALA A 179 18.81 -16.94 3.23
N ALA A 180 19.20 -17.08 4.50
CA ALA A 180 19.76 -15.95 5.21
C ALA A 180 20.94 -15.41 4.38
N ALA A 181 20.65 -14.51 3.44
CA ALA A 181 21.63 -13.56 2.93
C ALA A 181 21.92 -12.61 4.10
N GLY A 182 22.69 -13.11 5.06
CA GLY A 182 23.29 -12.29 6.09
C GLY A 182 24.10 -11.22 5.39
N LEU A 183 23.69 -9.97 5.56
CA LEU A 183 24.52 -8.82 5.28
C LEU A 183 25.77 -8.96 6.16
N ARG A 184 26.80 -9.64 5.65
CA ARG A 184 28.13 -9.64 6.25
C ARG A 184 28.68 -8.24 6.06
N VAL A 185 28.44 -7.37 7.04
CA VAL A 185 29.21 -6.14 7.22
C VAL A 185 30.66 -6.59 7.42
N ARG A 186 31.50 -6.41 6.39
CA ARG A 186 32.94 -6.60 6.53
C ARG A 186 33.44 -5.58 7.56
N PRO A 187 34.17 -5.96 8.61
CA PRO A 187 34.75 -4.98 9.51
C PRO A 187 35.78 -4.16 8.75
N ALA A 188 35.68 -2.84 8.86
CA ALA A 188 36.67 -1.92 8.33
C ALA A 188 38.05 -2.25 8.92
N LYS A 189 39.03 -2.52 8.04
CA LYS A 189 40.42 -2.69 8.46
C LYS A 189 40.87 -1.41 9.17
N ARG A 190 41.22 -1.51 10.44
CA ARG A 190 41.99 -0.49 11.16
C ARG A 190 43.39 -0.43 10.52
N GLY A 191 43.64 0.60 9.72
CA GLY A 191 45.00 1.00 9.35
C GLY A 191 45.65 1.72 10.52
N ARG A 192 46.83 1.26 10.93
CA ARG A 192 47.68 1.83 11.99
C ARG A 192 48.97 2.32 11.33
N GLY A 193 49.39 3.54 11.64
CA GLY A 193 50.65 4.18 11.21
C GLY A 193 50.43 5.16 10.04
N ASP A 194 50.98 6.38 10.02
CA ASP A 194 52.09 6.92 10.80
C ASP A 194 51.99 8.47 10.84
N ARG A 195 52.36 9.06 11.98
CA ARG A 195 52.51 10.52 12.14
C ARG A 195 53.94 10.87 11.78
N ARG A 196 54.16 11.80 10.87
CA ARG A 196 55.35 12.67 10.85
C ARG A 196 55.10 13.89 9.95
N ASP A 197 55.31 15.04 10.57
CA ASP A 197 55.89 16.28 10.05
C ASP A 197 55.38 16.82 8.71
N ASP A 198 54.68 17.97 8.75
CA ASP A 198 55.35 19.17 8.23
C ASP A 198 54.73 20.46 8.78
N GLN A 199 55.63 21.34 9.22
CA GLN A 199 55.39 22.61 9.86
C GLN A 199 55.93 23.66 8.90
N ARG A 200 55.09 24.52 8.32
CA ARG A 200 55.55 25.83 7.80
C ARG A 200 54.43 26.84 7.64
N ASP A 201 54.53 27.86 8.49
CA ASP A 201 53.81 29.12 8.50
C ASP A 201 54.23 30.05 7.34
N ARG A 202 53.21 30.79 6.87
CA ARG A 202 53.16 32.23 6.54
C ARG A 202 54.21 32.86 5.61
N ALA A 203 53.68 33.45 4.52
CA ALA A 203 53.59 34.91 4.27
C ALA A 203 54.02 35.32 2.84
N ARG A 204 53.12 35.95 2.08
CA ARG A 204 53.33 37.30 1.51
C ARG A 204 52.08 37.86 0.82
N ALA A 205 51.91 39.16 0.96
CA ALA A 205 50.85 40.02 0.47
C ALA A 205 51.13 40.59 -0.94
N GLY A 206 50.10 41.10 -1.62
CA GLY A 206 50.26 42.07 -2.72
C GLY A 206 49.02 42.34 -3.59
N GLY A 207 48.59 43.61 -3.67
CA GLY A 207 47.79 44.25 -4.75
C GLY A 207 46.27 44.27 -4.51
N GLY A 208 45.62 45.38 -4.12
CA GLY A 208 45.32 46.61 -4.90
C GLY A 208 43.85 46.53 -5.36
N GLY A 209 42.90 47.45 -5.16
CA GLY A 209 42.88 48.87 -4.79
C GLY A 209 41.91 49.57 -5.76
N GLN A 210 40.66 49.88 -5.34
CA GLN A 210 39.85 51.08 -5.71
C GLN A 210 38.33 50.93 -5.45
N ARG A 211 37.77 51.92 -4.75
CA ARG A 211 36.35 52.34 -4.65
C ARG A 211 36.29 53.78 -5.21
N PRO A 212 35.16 54.27 -5.76
CA PRO A 212 34.11 54.96 -4.95
C PRO A 212 32.67 54.73 -5.53
N ALA A 213 31.56 54.67 -4.77
CA ALA A 213 30.77 55.65 -3.99
C ALA A 213 29.42 56.02 -4.67
N GLY A 214 28.35 56.03 -3.86
CA GLY A 214 26.99 56.58 -4.14
C GLY A 214 25.93 55.53 -4.52
N GLU A 215 24.69 55.48 -3.99
CA GLU A 215 23.98 56.22 -2.93
C GLU A 215 22.66 55.46 -2.56
N ARG A 216 22.30 55.48 -1.26
CA ARG A 216 20.98 55.37 -0.55
C ARG A 216 19.94 54.26 -0.89
N VAL A 217 19.60 53.36 0.05
CA VAL A 217 18.55 53.44 1.14
C VAL A 217 17.14 53.13 0.57
N VAL A 218 16.35 52.11 0.97
CA VAL A 218 15.65 51.88 2.26
C VAL A 218 15.18 50.40 2.42
N ARG A 219 15.38 49.90 3.64
CA ARG A 219 14.68 48.87 4.47
C ARG A 219 13.33 48.27 4.01
N ARG A 220 13.13 46.97 4.32
CA ARG A 220 12.21 46.40 5.37
C ARG A 220 12.33 44.86 5.38
N ARG A 221 12.89 44.26 6.45
CA ARG A 221 12.23 43.53 7.57
C ARG A 221 11.48 42.25 7.14
N GLY A 222 11.96 41.10 7.63
CA GLY A 222 11.36 39.75 7.53
C GLY A 222 10.12 39.56 8.43
N PRO A 223 9.80 38.37 8.99
CA PRO A 223 10.73 37.31 9.41
C PRO A 223 10.32 35.84 9.11
N HIS A 224 11.30 34.96 9.35
CA HIS A 224 11.20 33.53 9.55
C HIS A 224 10.36 33.15 10.79
N GLY A 225 9.72 31.97 10.75
CA GLY A 225 9.17 31.30 11.93
C GLY A 225 9.12 29.79 11.73
N ALA A 226 10.05 29.08 12.38
CA ALA A 226 10.15 27.62 12.42
C ALA A 226 9.16 27.03 13.45
N CYS A 227 8.52 25.91 13.10
CA CYS A 227 7.63 25.16 13.98
C CYS A 227 8.43 24.28 14.96
N ARG A 228 8.23 24.50 16.26
CA ARG A 228 8.77 23.68 17.37
C ARG A 228 7.73 22.65 17.81
N ASN A 229 8.22 21.44 18.03
CA ASN A 229 7.54 20.29 18.63
C ASN A 229 7.32 20.51 20.14
N ARG A 230 6.16 20.12 20.69
CA ARG A 230 6.00 19.90 22.14
C ARG A 230 5.12 18.68 22.43
N ARG A 231 5.65 17.84 23.33
CA ARG A 231 5.07 16.64 23.93
C ARG A 231 4.25 16.98 25.19
N SER A 232 3.30 16.09 25.49
CA SER A 232 2.78 15.65 26.80
C SER A 232 2.09 16.68 27.72
N VAL A 233 0.80 16.43 28.03
CA VAL A 233 0.34 15.76 29.26
C VAL A 233 -0.82 14.84 28.88
#